data_AF-A0A7S0GGZ8-F1
#
_entry.id   AF-A0A7S0GGZ8-F1
#
_cell.length_a   1.000
_cell.length_b   1.000
_cell.length_c   1.000
_cell.angle_alpha   90.00
_cell.angle_beta   90.00
_cell.angle_gamma   90.00
#
_symmetry.space_group_name_H-M   'P 1'
#
loop_
_entity.id
_entity.type
_entity.pdbx_description
1 polymer ?
#
loop_
_entity_poly.entity_id
_entity_poly.type
_entity_poly.pdbx_seq_one_letter_code
_entity_poly.pdbx_strand_id
1 'polypeptide(L)'
;SKQQPAIIENNNYNINKSEQHNSDNNYIAFLESQGIELMMRCLRERVHSGHGALRILTFCLGNQNKKNLNIETAQLCNGNNKNNYAACEIFVDAGGFKLLFPLLMGRSTSIPKPASCSDAGKKLLNNKKKGSKLSKLAKRQKKAKKEWMEQITQNTIYILYYLLQYINSGDNGDDSKMSSCLEIKNRLLAKFLESDFEKSDRLVELLLRYDTQSRIAEKKFYISDEAEYAENHSEELEVELMAFHEKLKGGGDLFHRVGSLLAFVSGGSKRCHAHILEQLRLKGSGIGVVKAAVSELINILEDGLQKSHLEKLLAVL
;
A
#
# COMPACT_ATOMS: atom_id res chain seq x y z
N SER A 1 -28.80 -18.19 15.83
CA SER A 1 -28.80 -17.60 14.48
C SER A 1 -27.85 -16.42 14.53
N LYS A 2 -26.62 -16.61 14.05
CA LYS A 2 -25.51 -15.65 14.19
C LYS A 2 -25.57 -14.68 13.01
N GLN A 3 -25.97 -13.42 13.24
CA GLN A 3 -25.72 -12.33 12.32
C GLN A 3 -24.35 -11.73 12.68
N GLN A 4 -23.39 -11.87 11.76
CA GLN A 4 -22.13 -11.14 11.78
C GLN A 4 -22.37 -9.74 11.19
N PRO A 5 -21.93 -8.65 11.84
CA PRO A 5 -21.91 -7.34 11.22
C PRO A 5 -20.65 -7.19 10.35
N ALA A 6 -20.88 -7.03 9.05
CA ALA A 6 -19.87 -6.68 8.06
C ALA A 6 -19.51 -5.19 8.19
N ILE A 7 -18.32 -4.88 8.71
CA ILE A 7 -17.73 -3.53 8.62
C ILE A 7 -16.20 -3.69 8.49
N ILE A 8 -15.67 -3.51 7.28
CA ILE A 8 -14.67 -2.50 6.84
C ILE A 8 -14.33 -2.82 5.36
N GLU A 9 -15.28 -2.55 4.47
CA GLU A 9 -14.98 -2.14 3.09
C GLU A 9 -15.44 -0.69 2.96
N ASN A 10 -14.60 0.26 3.35
CA ASN A 10 -14.86 1.67 3.08
C ASN A 10 -13.62 2.34 2.51
N ASN A 11 -13.37 1.99 1.25
CA ASN A 11 -13.14 2.96 0.18
C ASN A 11 -13.41 2.24 -1.15
N ASN A 12 -14.68 1.99 -1.46
CA ASN A 12 -15.26 2.07 -2.81
C ASN A 12 -16.76 1.71 -2.80
N TYR A 13 -17.59 2.76 -2.82
CA TYR A 13 -18.81 2.89 -3.63
C TYR A 13 -19.91 1.81 -3.61
N ASN A 14 -21.09 2.23 -3.14
CA ASN A 14 -22.35 1.98 -3.87
C ASN A 14 -22.22 2.65 -5.26
N ILE A 15 -21.62 1.94 -6.20
CA ILE A 15 -21.55 2.32 -7.61
C ILE A 15 -22.67 1.53 -8.30
N ASN A 16 -23.54 2.23 -9.01
CA ASN A 16 -24.61 1.61 -9.78
C ASN A 16 -24.00 0.58 -10.76
N LYS A 17 -24.67 -0.55 -11.05
CA LYS A 17 -24.19 -1.56 -12.01
C LYS A 17 -23.74 -0.96 -13.37
N SER A 18 -24.35 0.15 -13.78
CA SER A 18 -23.98 0.93 -14.98
C SER A 18 -22.66 1.70 -14.82
N GLU A 19 -22.37 2.26 -13.65
CA GLU A 19 -21.12 2.95 -13.32
C GLU A 19 -19.96 1.96 -13.15
N GLN A 20 -20.24 0.73 -12.68
CA GLN A 20 -19.23 -0.32 -12.53
C GLN A 20 -18.74 -0.83 -13.88
N HIS A 21 -19.65 -1.08 -14.82
CA HIS A 21 -19.31 -1.43 -16.20
C HIS A 21 -18.50 -0.32 -16.89
N ASN A 22 -18.84 0.95 -16.64
CA ASN A 22 -18.10 2.07 -17.21
C ASN A 22 -16.68 2.16 -16.62
N SER A 23 -16.53 1.91 -15.32
CA SER A 23 -15.22 1.89 -14.64
C SER A 23 -14.31 0.77 -15.16
N ASP A 24 -14.85 -0.41 -15.44
CA ASP A 24 -14.05 -1.55 -15.90
C ASP A 24 -13.67 -1.39 -17.38
N ASN A 25 -14.54 -0.83 -18.22
CA ASN A 25 -14.21 -0.45 -19.59
C ASN A 25 -13.11 0.63 -19.64
N ASN A 26 -13.17 1.64 -18.76
CA ASN A 26 -12.13 2.66 -18.64
C ASN A 26 -10.78 2.07 -18.21
N TYR A 27 -10.79 1.04 -17.35
CA TYR A 27 -9.58 0.34 -16.93
C TYR A 27 -8.93 -0.40 -18.10
N ILE A 28 -9.71 -1.15 -18.88
CA ILE A 28 -9.21 -1.87 -20.06
C ILE A 28 -8.65 -0.87 -21.09
N ALA A 29 -9.42 0.17 -21.41
CA ALA A 29 -8.99 1.22 -22.34
C ALA A 29 -7.70 1.91 -21.87
N PHE A 30 -7.53 2.13 -20.55
CA PHE A 30 -6.31 2.67 -19.97
C PHE A 30 -5.11 1.75 -20.17
N LEU A 31 -5.27 0.44 -19.99
CA LEU A 31 -4.20 -0.55 -20.21
C LEU A 31 -3.83 -0.65 -21.69
N GLU A 32 -4.81 -0.73 -22.59
CA GLU A 32 -4.60 -0.78 -24.04
C GLU A 32 -3.91 0.49 -24.56
N SER A 33 -4.21 1.64 -23.97
CA SER A 33 -3.62 2.94 -24.32
C SER A 33 -2.24 3.19 -23.68
N GLN A 34 -1.55 2.15 -23.18
CA GLN A 34 -0.24 2.26 -22.51
C GLN A 34 -0.25 3.25 -21.32
N GLY A 35 -1.36 3.28 -20.58
CA GLY A 35 -1.55 4.20 -19.48
C GLY A 35 -0.54 3.98 -18.35
N ILE A 36 -0.13 2.73 -18.09
CA ILE A 36 0.86 2.40 -17.05
C ILE A 36 2.22 3.01 -17.40
N GLU A 37 2.66 2.86 -18.65
CA GLU A 37 3.91 3.38 -19.17
C GLU A 37 3.93 4.91 -19.11
N LEU A 38 2.81 5.56 -19.46
CA LEU A 38 2.66 7.00 -19.31
C LEU A 38 2.79 7.44 -17.84
N MET A 39 2.10 6.76 -16.91
CA MET A 39 2.19 7.09 -15.49
C MET A 39 3.61 6.89 -14.95
N MET A 40 4.29 5.82 -15.36
CA MET A 40 5.69 5.58 -15.02
C MET A 40 6.62 6.63 -15.62
N ARG A 41 6.34 7.11 -16.83
CA ARG A 41 7.08 8.21 -17.46
C ARG A 41 6.92 9.50 -16.66
N CYS A 42 5.71 9.84 -16.21
CA CYS A 42 5.48 10.99 -15.34
C CYS A 42 6.30 10.90 -14.04
N LEU A 43 6.42 9.71 -13.46
CA LEU A 43 7.26 9.49 -12.27
C LEU A 43 8.75 9.65 -12.59
N ARG A 44 9.22 9.10 -13.72
CA ARG A 44 10.61 9.16 -14.16
C ARG A 44 11.07 10.59 -14.48
N GLU A 45 10.21 11.37 -15.12
CA GLU A 45 10.46 12.77 -15.49
C GLU A 45 10.28 13.74 -14.30
N ARG A 46 9.80 13.25 -13.16
CA ARG A 46 9.61 14.03 -11.91
C ARG A 46 8.73 15.26 -12.09
N VAL A 47 7.76 15.15 -12.99
CA VAL A 47 6.79 16.22 -13.27
C VAL A 47 5.85 16.44 -12.09
N HIS A 48 5.19 17.60 -12.06
CA HIS A 48 4.24 17.95 -11.01
C HIS A 48 3.05 16.98 -10.90
N SER A 49 2.71 16.30 -12.00
CA SER A 49 1.68 15.25 -12.04
C SER A 49 2.17 13.90 -11.49
N GLY A 50 3.45 13.75 -11.12
CA GLY A 50 4.00 12.47 -10.68
C GLY A 50 3.32 11.91 -9.42
N HIS A 51 2.91 12.75 -8.48
CA HIS A 51 2.13 12.28 -7.33
C HIS A 51 0.75 11.73 -7.75
N GLY A 52 0.07 12.39 -8.69
CA GLY A 52 -1.19 11.89 -9.26
C GLY A 52 -0.99 10.58 -10.02
N ALA A 53 0.09 10.48 -10.80
CA ALA A 53 0.45 9.25 -11.50
C ALA A 53 0.68 8.07 -10.54
N LEU A 54 1.31 8.31 -9.38
CA LEU A 54 1.50 7.28 -8.36
C LEU A 54 0.17 6.79 -7.76
N ARG A 55 -0.79 7.70 -7.55
CA ARG A 55 -2.13 7.35 -7.07
C ARG A 55 -2.91 6.54 -8.11
N ILE A 56 -2.81 6.91 -9.39
CA ILE A 56 -3.43 6.16 -10.49
C ILE A 56 -2.83 4.75 -10.54
N LEU A 57 -1.51 4.61 -10.49
CA LEU A 57 -0.86 3.28 -10.45
C LEU A 57 -1.32 2.46 -9.24
N THR A 58 -1.44 3.09 -8.07
CA THR A 58 -1.95 2.43 -6.86
C THR A 58 -3.36 1.88 -7.06
N PHE A 59 -4.24 2.68 -7.69
CA PHE A 59 -5.61 2.27 -8.02
C PHE A 59 -5.63 1.14 -9.07
N CYS A 60 -4.91 1.31 -10.18
CA CYS A 60 -4.87 0.33 -11.27
C CYS A 60 -4.32 -1.03 -10.86
N LEU A 61 -3.29 -1.04 -10.00
CA LEU A 61 -2.68 -2.27 -9.52
C LEU A 61 -3.48 -2.93 -8.39
N GLY A 62 -4.26 -2.14 -7.62
CA GLY A 62 -5.07 -2.64 -6.51
C GLY A 62 -6.42 -3.24 -6.90
N ASN A 63 -6.90 -3.06 -8.13
CA ASN A 63 -8.21 -3.53 -8.61
C ASN A 63 -8.30 -5.06 -8.85
N GLN A 64 -7.52 -5.86 -8.12
CA GLN A 64 -7.40 -7.32 -8.33
C GLN A 64 -8.61 -8.12 -7.83
N ASN A 65 -9.45 -7.54 -6.96
CA ASN A 65 -10.49 -8.27 -6.24
C ASN A 65 -11.87 -8.30 -6.91
N LYS A 66 -12.05 -7.71 -8.10
CA LYS A 66 -13.31 -7.82 -8.84
C LYS A 66 -13.42 -9.20 -9.51
N LYS A 67 -13.84 -10.21 -8.73
CA LYS A 67 -14.15 -11.57 -9.21
C LYS A 67 -15.35 -11.66 -10.17
N ASN A 68 -16.06 -10.57 -10.43
CA ASN A 68 -17.28 -10.54 -11.25
C ASN A 68 -17.12 -9.70 -12.52
N LEU A 69 -16.06 -9.92 -13.30
CA LEU A 69 -16.12 -9.58 -14.72
C LEU A 69 -17.00 -10.63 -15.39
N ASN A 70 -18.27 -10.27 -15.60
CA ASN A 70 -19.22 -11.08 -16.33
C ASN A 70 -18.60 -11.49 -17.67
N ILE A 71 -18.67 -12.79 -17.92
CA ILE A 71 -18.11 -13.53 -19.05
C ILE A 71 -18.62 -13.04 -20.42
N GLU A 72 -19.65 -12.20 -20.47
CA GLU A 72 -20.30 -11.77 -21.72
C GLU A 72 -19.63 -10.59 -22.44
N THR A 73 -18.90 -9.70 -21.75
CA THR A 73 -18.17 -8.61 -22.44
C THR A 73 -16.78 -9.00 -22.94
N ALA A 74 -16.29 -10.20 -22.59
CA ALA A 74 -15.00 -10.72 -23.05
C ALA A 74 -15.01 -11.23 -24.51
N GLN A 75 -16.18 -11.33 -25.15
CA GLN A 75 -16.32 -11.88 -26.50
C GLN A 75 -16.17 -10.84 -27.63
N LEU A 76 -16.14 -9.54 -27.34
CA LEU A 76 -15.98 -8.50 -28.36
C LEU A 76 -14.52 -8.07 -28.58
N CYS A 77 -13.61 -8.44 -27.67
CA CYS A 77 -12.18 -8.22 -27.82
C CYS A 77 -11.54 -9.54 -28.26
N ASN A 78 -11.20 -9.62 -29.54
CA ASN A 78 -10.51 -10.75 -30.13
C ASN A 78 -9.10 -10.89 -29.50
N GLY A 79 -8.97 -11.67 -28.43
CA GLY A 79 -7.67 -12.03 -27.84
C GLY A 79 -7.60 -12.00 -26.31
N ASN A 80 -8.01 -13.11 -25.69
CA ASN A 80 -7.70 -13.57 -24.34
C ASN A 80 -8.29 -12.77 -23.17
N ASN A 81 -8.90 -13.51 -22.23
CA ASN A 81 -9.27 -13.09 -20.88
C ASN A 81 -8.06 -12.55 -20.10
N LYS A 82 -7.55 -11.36 -20.45
CA LYS A 82 -6.45 -10.70 -19.75
C LYS A 82 -7.02 -10.00 -18.53
N ASN A 83 -7.20 -10.84 -17.51
CA ASN A 83 -7.51 -10.54 -16.13
C ASN A 83 -6.71 -9.33 -15.60
N ASN A 84 -7.25 -8.64 -14.59
CA ASN A 84 -6.68 -7.49 -13.84
C ASN A 84 -5.19 -7.61 -13.42
N TYR A 85 -4.60 -8.78 -13.57
CA TYR A 85 -3.19 -9.12 -13.40
C TYR A 85 -2.25 -8.56 -14.48
N ALA A 86 -2.76 -8.27 -15.68
CA ALA A 86 -1.97 -7.71 -16.77
C ALA A 86 -1.28 -6.39 -16.39
N ALA A 87 -1.92 -5.57 -15.53
CA ALA A 87 -1.34 -4.33 -15.06
C ALA A 87 -0.05 -4.53 -14.24
N CYS A 88 -0.01 -5.55 -13.38
CA CYS A 88 1.17 -5.86 -12.57
C CYS A 88 2.34 -6.34 -13.44
N GLU A 89 2.05 -7.18 -14.43
CA GLU A 89 3.05 -7.65 -15.41
C GLU A 89 3.62 -6.48 -16.21
N ILE A 90 2.75 -5.69 -16.87
CA ILE A 90 3.14 -4.51 -17.65
C ILE A 90 3.97 -3.55 -16.80
N PHE A 91 3.55 -3.30 -15.55
CA PHE A 91 4.29 -2.44 -14.63
C PHE A 91 5.70 -2.94 -14.35
N VAL A 92 5.86 -4.24 -14.06
CA VAL A 92 7.16 -4.83 -13.75
C VAL A 92 8.06 -4.89 -15.00
N ASP A 93 7.50 -5.21 -16.17
CA ASP A 93 8.22 -5.32 -17.44
C ASP A 93 8.70 -3.98 -17.97
N ALA A 94 7.89 -2.93 -17.85
CA ALA A 94 8.31 -1.57 -18.17
C ALA A 94 9.28 -0.97 -17.10
N GLY A 95 9.73 -1.78 -16.14
CA GLY A 95 10.82 -1.46 -15.22
C GLY A 95 10.37 -0.84 -13.88
N GLY A 96 9.13 -1.10 -13.45
CA GLY A 96 8.52 -0.54 -12.26
C GLY A 96 9.39 -0.65 -10.99
N PHE A 97 10.09 -1.76 -10.78
CA PHE A 97 11.00 -1.92 -9.62
C PHE A 97 12.15 -0.90 -9.61
N LYS A 98 12.70 -0.52 -10.76
CA LYS A 98 13.76 0.51 -10.83
C LYS A 98 13.26 1.88 -10.37
N LEU A 99 11.95 2.11 -10.46
CA LEU A 99 11.30 3.35 -10.05
C LEU A 99 10.80 3.29 -8.60
N LEU A 100 10.23 2.16 -8.19
CA LEU A 100 9.55 1.97 -6.91
C LEU A 100 10.52 1.91 -5.71
N PHE A 101 11.63 1.21 -5.85
CA PHE A 101 12.58 1.06 -4.74
C PHE A 101 13.27 2.38 -4.34
N PRO A 102 13.71 3.24 -5.27
CA PRO A 102 14.19 4.56 -4.89
C PRO A 102 13.15 5.45 -4.18
N LEU A 103 11.85 5.29 -4.51
CA LEU A 103 10.75 5.96 -3.81
C LEU A 103 10.58 5.40 -2.39
N LEU A 104 10.65 4.07 -2.21
CA LEU A 104 10.59 3.41 -0.90
C LEU A 104 11.72 3.88 0.03
N MET A 105 12.93 4.02 -0.52
CA MET A 105 14.10 4.52 0.19
C MET A 105 14.04 6.03 0.46
N GLY A 106 13.03 6.75 -0.05
CA GLY A 106 12.89 8.19 0.14
C GLY A 106 14.00 9.02 -0.50
N ARG A 107 14.65 8.50 -1.56
CA ARG A 107 15.75 9.20 -2.23
C ARG A 107 15.21 10.49 -2.87
N SER A 108 15.73 11.64 -2.45
CA SER A 108 15.29 12.97 -2.88
C SER A 108 15.34 13.16 -4.39
N THR A 109 16.23 12.44 -5.07
CA THR A 109 16.32 12.42 -6.52
C THR A 109 15.12 11.74 -7.14
N SER A 110 14.58 10.65 -6.59
CA SER A 110 13.51 9.89 -7.22
C SER A 110 12.11 10.41 -6.90
N ILE A 111 11.98 11.23 -5.87
CA ILE A 111 10.71 11.79 -5.41
C ILE A 111 10.18 12.82 -6.44
N PRO A 112 8.94 12.66 -6.95
CA PRO A 112 8.31 13.63 -7.86
C PRO A 112 8.25 15.03 -7.26
N LYS A 113 8.11 16.10 -8.04
CA LYS A 113 7.94 17.44 -7.44
C LYS A 113 6.48 17.65 -6.99
N PRO A 114 6.21 18.24 -5.82
CA PRO A 114 4.86 18.64 -5.48
C PRO A 114 4.37 19.69 -6.49
N ALA A 115 3.07 19.69 -6.80
CA ALA A 115 2.50 20.65 -7.74
C ALA A 115 2.66 22.08 -7.21
N SER A 116 3.01 23.05 -8.06
CA SER A 116 3.23 24.44 -7.67
C SER A 116 1.99 25.11 -7.05
N CYS A 117 0.80 24.66 -7.43
CA CYS A 117 -0.48 25.09 -6.87
C CYS A 117 -0.79 24.46 -5.51
N SER A 118 -0.14 23.36 -5.14
CA SER A 118 -0.34 22.68 -3.85
C SER A 118 0.40 23.41 -2.71
N ASP A 119 -0.11 23.29 -1.49
CA ASP A 119 0.57 23.85 -0.31
C ASP A 119 1.97 23.27 -0.07
N ALA A 120 2.23 22.04 -0.56
CA ALA A 120 3.54 21.42 -0.53
C ALA A 120 4.52 22.02 -1.56
N GLY A 121 4.02 22.56 -2.68
CA GLY A 121 4.82 23.07 -3.80
C GLY A 121 4.90 24.60 -3.94
N LYS A 122 4.10 25.35 -3.18
CA LYS A 122 4.16 26.82 -3.16
C LYS A 122 5.53 27.30 -2.68
N LYS A 123 6.30 28.00 -3.53
CA LYS A 123 7.52 28.68 -3.09
C LYS A 123 7.12 29.85 -2.18
N LEU A 124 7.62 29.88 -0.94
CA LEU A 124 7.51 31.08 -0.12
C LEU A 124 8.28 32.18 -0.85
N LEU A 125 7.57 33.19 -1.35
CA LEU A 125 8.20 34.39 -1.88
C LEU A 125 9.04 34.99 -0.74
N ASN A 126 10.33 35.23 -1.01
CA ASN A 126 11.32 35.85 -0.12
C ASN A 126 11.00 37.32 0.19
N ASN A 127 9.73 37.65 0.45
CA ASN A 127 9.37 38.98 0.88
C ASN A 127 9.81 39.16 2.33
N LYS A 128 10.76 40.07 2.52
CA LYS A 128 11.32 40.62 3.78
C LYS A 128 10.25 41.25 4.71
N LYS A 129 9.05 40.67 4.83
CA LYS A 129 8.04 41.08 5.81
C LYS A 129 8.14 40.13 7.00
N LYS A 130 9.05 40.46 7.92
CA LYS A 130 9.11 39.86 9.27
C LYS A 130 7.77 40.11 9.96
N GLY A 131 6.96 39.07 10.08
CA GLY A 131 5.67 39.12 10.77
C GLY A 131 5.23 37.73 11.20
N SER A 132 4.46 37.65 12.29
CA SER A 132 3.93 36.40 12.88
C SER A 132 3.17 35.53 11.86
N LYS A 133 2.54 36.14 10.85
CA LYS A 133 1.84 35.45 9.75
C LYS A 133 2.79 34.64 8.84
N LEU A 134 4.02 35.10 8.62
CA LEU A 134 5.03 34.38 7.82
C LEU A 134 5.43 33.06 8.51
N SER A 135 5.50 33.07 9.85
CA SER A 135 5.79 31.86 10.65
C SER A 135 4.68 30.80 10.59
N LYS A 136 3.40 31.23 10.58
CA LYS A 136 2.25 30.32 10.46
C LYS A 136 2.20 29.67 9.08
N LEU A 137 2.46 30.44 8.01
CA LEU A 137 2.49 29.93 6.64
C LEU A 137 3.64 28.93 6.43
N ALA A 138 4.84 29.24 6.96
CA ALA A 138 5.97 28.32 6.90
C ALA A 138 5.71 27.00 7.65
N LYS A 139 5.05 27.05 8.82
CA LYS A 139 4.62 25.84 9.55
C LYS A 139 3.63 25.01 8.74
N ARG A 140 2.64 25.65 8.09
CA ARG A 140 1.66 24.98 7.21
C ARG A 140 2.34 24.29 6.03
N GLN A 141 3.27 24.98 5.35
CA GLN A 141 4.01 24.39 4.24
C GLN A 141 4.87 23.20 4.69
N LYS A 142 5.57 23.31 5.82
CA LYS A 142 6.37 22.20 6.37
C LYS A 142 5.48 20.98 6.67
N LYS A 143 4.30 21.20 7.23
CA LYS A 143 3.29 20.15 7.46
C LYS A 143 2.81 19.53 6.15
N ALA A 144 2.41 20.34 5.18
CA ALA A 144 1.95 19.87 3.87
C ALA A 144 3.03 19.07 3.11
N LYS A 145 4.30 19.51 3.17
CA LYS A 145 5.41 18.77 2.57
C LYS A 145 5.65 17.42 3.27
N LYS A 146 5.50 17.38 4.60
CA LYS A 146 5.61 16.12 5.37
C LYS A 146 4.50 15.15 4.99
N GLU A 147 3.24 15.61 4.96
CA GLU A 147 2.08 14.81 4.57
C GLU A 147 2.22 14.27 3.14
N TRP A 148 2.66 15.12 2.22
CA TRP A 148 2.88 14.72 0.83
C TRP A 148 3.97 13.64 0.68
N MET A 149 5.07 13.74 1.44
CA MET A 149 6.11 12.69 1.49
C MET A 149 5.57 11.37 2.06
N GLU A 150 4.73 11.46 3.08
CA GLU A 150 4.08 10.31 3.69
C GLU A 150 3.17 9.60 2.67
N GLN A 151 2.37 10.35 1.92
CA GLN A 151 1.51 9.79 0.86
C GLN A 151 2.30 9.10 -0.25
N ILE A 152 3.48 9.61 -0.62
CA ILE A 152 4.35 8.93 -1.59
C ILE A 152 4.81 7.58 -1.04
N THR A 153 5.22 7.55 0.22
CA THR A 153 5.65 6.32 0.90
C THR A 153 4.51 5.32 0.99
N GLN A 154 3.32 5.78 1.41
CA GLN A 154 2.09 5.00 1.48
C GLN A 154 1.72 4.37 0.14
N ASN A 155 1.64 5.16 -0.93
CA ASN A 155 1.32 4.65 -2.27
C ASN A 155 2.38 3.65 -2.75
N THR A 156 3.65 3.87 -2.43
CA THR A 156 4.74 2.94 -2.76
C THR A 156 4.55 1.59 -2.05
N ILE A 157 4.21 1.61 -0.76
CA ILE A 157 3.91 0.41 0.03
C ILE A 157 2.69 -0.32 -0.54
N TYR A 158 1.63 0.41 -0.90
CA TYR A 158 0.44 -0.18 -1.53
C TYR A 158 0.78 -0.89 -2.84
N ILE A 159 1.53 -0.24 -3.73
CA ILE A 159 1.96 -0.86 -4.99
C ILE A 159 2.77 -2.14 -4.73
N LEU A 160 3.73 -2.12 -3.79
CA LEU A 160 4.49 -3.32 -3.42
C LEU A 160 3.58 -4.43 -2.88
N TYR A 161 2.61 -4.08 -2.05
CA TYR A 161 1.67 -5.02 -1.48
C TYR A 161 0.72 -5.62 -2.53
N TYR A 162 0.26 -4.84 -3.51
CA TYR A 162 -0.54 -5.35 -4.62
C TYR A 162 0.26 -6.29 -5.53
N LEU A 163 1.54 -5.99 -5.77
CA LEU A 163 2.43 -6.91 -6.48
C LEU A 163 2.62 -8.22 -5.72
N LEU A 164 2.73 -8.17 -4.39
CA LEU A 164 2.76 -9.35 -3.53
C LEU A 164 1.48 -10.19 -3.67
N GLN A 165 0.31 -9.54 -3.60
CA GLN A 165 -0.97 -10.24 -3.81
C GLN A 165 -1.02 -10.91 -5.16
N TYR A 166 -0.59 -10.21 -6.22
CA TYR A 166 -0.53 -10.76 -7.57
C TYR A 166 0.38 -12.00 -7.66
N ILE A 167 1.60 -11.93 -7.12
CA ILE A 167 2.54 -13.06 -7.08
C ILE A 167 1.89 -14.29 -6.42
N ASN A 168 1.15 -14.07 -5.34
CA ASN A 168 0.53 -15.17 -4.60
C ASN A 168 -0.72 -15.73 -5.33
N SER A 169 -1.39 -14.93 -6.16
CA SER A 169 -2.54 -15.38 -6.98
C SER A 169 -2.17 -16.28 -8.18
N GLY A 170 -0.90 -16.69 -8.32
CA GLY A 170 -0.42 -17.58 -9.37
C GLY A 170 -0.84 -19.05 -9.22
N ASP A 171 -1.35 -19.47 -8.05
CA ASP A 171 -1.61 -20.88 -7.68
C ASP A 171 -2.89 -21.51 -8.30
N ASN A 172 -3.51 -20.86 -9.28
CA ASN A 172 -4.84 -21.23 -9.80
C ASN A 172 -4.81 -22.19 -11.02
N GLY A 173 -3.70 -22.90 -11.26
CA GLY A 173 -3.61 -23.93 -12.32
C GLY A 173 -3.41 -23.42 -13.75
N ASP A 174 -3.02 -22.16 -13.94
CA ASP A 174 -2.57 -21.61 -15.24
C ASP A 174 -1.05 -21.55 -15.29
N ASP A 175 -0.43 -22.47 -16.05
CA ASP A 175 1.02 -22.61 -16.17
C ASP A 175 1.71 -21.34 -16.67
N SER A 176 1.09 -20.60 -17.59
CA SER A 176 1.65 -19.36 -18.14
C SER A 176 1.70 -18.28 -17.06
N LYS A 177 0.64 -18.16 -16.27
CA LYS A 177 0.56 -17.20 -15.17
C LYS A 177 1.50 -17.56 -14.03
N MET A 178 1.61 -18.84 -13.71
CA MET A 178 2.53 -19.33 -12.68
C MET A 178 3.99 -18.96 -13.00
N SER A 179 4.43 -19.14 -14.26
CA SER A 179 5.78 -18.77 -14.69
C SER A 179 6.03 -17.27 -14.54
N SER A 180 5.11 -16.42 -15.00
CA SER A 180 5.19 -14.96 -14.86
C SER A 180 5.27 -14.51 -13.39
N CYS A 181 4.40 -15.04 -12.53
CA CYS A 181 4.43 -14.74 -11.09
C CYS A 181 5.75 -15.16 -10.43
N LEU A 182 6.31 -16.31 -10.83
CA LEU A 182 7.60 -16.80 -10.32
C LEU A 182 8.77 -15.90 -10.75
N GLU A 183 8.79 -15.45 -12.01
CA GLU A 183 9.80 -14.50 -12.48
C GLU A 183 9.74 -13.17 -11.72
N ILE A 184 8.53 -12.64 -11.54
CA ILE A 184 8.31 -11.39 -10.81
C ILE A 184 8.69 -11.55 -9.33
N LYS A 185 8.36 -12.69 -8.71
CA LYS A 185 8.79 -13.07 -7.36
C LYS A 185 10.31 -13.05 -7.24
N ASN A 186 11.02 -13.70 -8.16
CA ASN A 186 12.47 -13.77 -8.13
C ASN A 186 13.10 -12.39 -8.33
N ARG A 187 12.57 -11.58 -9.24
CA ARG A 187 13.00 -10.18 -9.45
C ARG A 187 12.78 -9.33 -8.20
N LEU A 188 11.65 -9.50 -7.52
CA LEU A 188 11.34 -8.79 -6.27
C LEU A 188 12.28 -9.20 -5.14
N LEU A 189 12.49 -10.50 -4.92
CA LEU A 189 13.39 -11.01 -3.88
C LEU A 189 14.85 -10.60 -4.12
N ALA A 190 15.30 -10.62 -5.38
CA ALA A 190 16.62 -10.13 -5.76
C ALA A 190 16.83 -8.68 -5.34
N LYS A 191 15.80 -7.82 -5.45
CA LYS A 191 15.89 -6.43 -4.97
C LYS A 191 16.23 -6.33 -3.50
N PHE A 192 15.66 -7.18 -2.64
CA PHE A 192 15.95 -7.16 -1.19
C PHE A 192 17.34 -7.69 -0.83
N LEU A 193 18.03 -8.37 -1.75
CA LEU A 193 19.42 -8.80 -1.59
C LEU A 193 20.44 -7.74 -2.06
N GLU A 194 20.00 -6.74 -2.85
CA GLU A 194 20.88 -5.68 -3.35
C GLU A 194 21.33 -4.74 -2.23
N SER A 195 22.58 -4.24 -2.33
CA SER A 195 23.13 -3.20 -1.45
C SER A 195 23.04 -3.55 0.03
N ASP A 196 23.57 -4.72 0.40
CA ASP A 196 23.65 -5.21 1.79
C ASP A 196 22.32 -5.14 2.54
N PHE A 197 21.24 -5.58 1.86
CA PHE A 197 19.89 -5.64 2.42
C PHE A 197 19.29 -4.28 2.82
N GLU A 198 19.75 -3.15 2.25
CA GLU A 198 19.27 -1.79 2.61
C GLU A 198 17.73 -1.65 2.59
N LYS A 199 17.05 -2.41 1.73
CA LYS A 199 15.58 -2.38 1.58
C LYS A 199 14.88 -3.16 2.68
N SER A 200 15.50 -4.23 3.18
CA SER A 200 15.04 -4.97 4.35
C SER A 200 15.15 -4.08 5.58
N ASP A 201 16.27 -3.37 5.75
CA ASP A 201 16.46 -2.38 6.82
C ASP A 201 15.39 -1.30 6.76
N ARG A 202 15.13 -0.78 5.55
CA ARG A 202 14.09 0.23 5.32
C ARG A 202 12.70 -0.27 5.69
N LEU A 203 12.35 -1.51 5.33
CA LEU A 203 11.06 -2.08 5.72
C LEU A 203 10.96 -2.30 7.23
N VAL A 204 12.03 -2.75 7.90
CA VAL A 204 12.05 -2.88 9.37
C VAL A 204 11.86 -1.53 10.04
N GLU A 205 12.55 -0.48 9.57
CA GLU A 205 12.37 0.89 10.06
C GLU A 205 10.90 1.35 9.91
N LEU A 206 10.32 1.15 8.73
CA LEU A 206 8.93 1.51 8.45
C LEU A 206 7.94 0.71 9.31
N LEU A 207 8.17 -0.59 9.50
CA LEU A 207 7.33 -1.45 10.34
C LEU A 207 7.25 -0.89 11.77
N LEU A 208 8.41 -0.69 12.41
CA LEU A 208 8.47 -0.21 13.80
C LEU A 208 7.91 1.23 13.92
N ARG A 209 8.15 2.06 12.91
CA ARG A 209 7.60 3.41 12.83
C ARG A 209 6.06 3.40 12.75
N TYR A 210 5.46 2.51 11.96
CA TYR A 210 3.99 2.44 11.85
C TYR A 210 3.34 1.71 13.03
N ASP A 211 4.00 0.71 13.62
CA ASP A 211 3.59 0.08 14.89
C ASP A 211 3.51 1.12 16.03
N THR A 212 4.54 1.97 16.13
CA THR A 212 4.53 3.03 17.14
C THR A 212 3.41 4.05 16.89
N GLN A 213 3.21 4.46 15.64
CA GLN A 213 2.18 5.45 15.30
C GLN A 213 0.75 4.90 15.51
N SER A 214 0.50 3.65 15.13
CA SER A 214 -0.81 3.01 15.29
C SER A 214 -1.18 2.88 16.76
N ARG A 215 -0.26 2.42 17.62
CA ARG A 215 -0.46 2.34 19.08
C ARG A 215 -0.69 3.70 19.73
N ILE A 216 0.00 4.73 19.27
CA ILE A 216 -0.21 6.11 19.76
C ILE A 216 -1.61 6.61 19.36
N ALA A 217 -2.07 6.31 18.15
CA ALA A 217 -3.40 6.72 17.69
C ALA A 217 -4.51 6.02 18.47
N GLU A 218 -4.38 4.70 18.66
CA GLU A 218 -5.28 3.90 19.49
C GLU A 218 -5.33 4.42 20.93
N LYS A 219 -4.17 4.62 21.58
CA LYS A 219 -4.10 5.18 22.93
C LYS A 219 -4.74 6.57 23.03
N LYS A 220 -4.60 7.40 22.00
CA LYS A 220 -5.19 8.74 21.99
C LYS A 220 -6.71 8.69 21.90
N PHE A 221 -7.27 7.72 21.19
CA PHE A 221 -8.71 7.51 21.15
C PHE A 221 -9.24 7.20 22.55
N TYR A 222 -8.67 6.25 23.28
CA TYR A 222 -9.11 5.91 24.64
C TYR A 222 -9.02 7.04 25.67
N ILE A 223 -8.20 8.08 25.42
CA ILE A 223 -8.06 9.24 26.31
C ILE A 223 -8.98 10.40 25.86
N SER A 224 -9.67 10.26 24.73
CA SER A 224 -10.48 11.33 24.14
C SER A 224 -11.91 11.34 24.69
N ASP A 225 -12.51 12.54 24.69
CA ASP A 225 -13.93 12.74 25.02
C ASP A 225 -14.87 11.88 24.14
N GLU A 226 -14.42 11.53 22.93
CA GLU A 226 -15.16 10.65 22.00
C GLU A 226 -15.28 9.22 22.56
N ALA A 227 -14.21 8.70 23.17
CA ALA A 227 -14.24 7.38 23.81
C ALA A 227 -15.11 7.39 25.07
N GLU A 228 -15.00 8.44 25.89
CA GLU A 228 -15.87 8.62 27.07
C GLU A 228 -17.35 8.71 26.66
N TYR A 229 -17.66 9.41 25.56
CA TYR A 229 -19.02 9.47 25.05
C TYR A 229 -19.51 8.09 24.58
N ALA A 230 -18.68 7.37 23.81
CA ALA A 230 -19.02 6.04 23.30
C ALA A 230 -19.20 5.02 24.44
N GLU A 231 -18.34 5.02 25.46
CA GLU A 231 -18.48 4.15 26.64
C GLU A 231 -19.81 4.36 27.38
N ASN A 232 -20.34 5.59 27.36
CA ASN A 232 -21.60 5.94 28.02
C ASN A 232 -22.86 5.70 27.17
N HIS A 233 -22.74 5.59 25.84
CA HIS A 233 -23.88 5.58 24.91
C HIS A 233 -23.93 4.38 23.94
N SER A 234 -22.86 3.60 23.86
CA SER A 234 -22.69 2.50 22.91
C SER A 234 -22.35 1.18 23.62
N GLU A 235 -22.48 0.07 22.90
CA GLU A 235 -21.98 -1.22 23.36
C GLU A 235 -20.45 -1.23 23.40
N GLU A 236 -19.85 -1.99 24.33
CA GLU A 236 -18.39 -2.11 24.50
C GLU A 236 -17.67 -2.47 23.18
N LEU A 237 -18.30 -3.34 22.37
CA LEU A 237 -17.77 -3.73 21.06
C LEU A 237 -17.65 -2.55 20.08
N GLU A 238 -18.56 -1.58 20.14
CA GLU A 238 -18.48 -0.39 19.27
C GLU A 238 -17.30 0.50 19.64
N VAL A 239 -17.01 0.65 20.95
CA VAL A 239 -15.85 1.40 21.44
C VAL A 239 -14.55 0.76 20.94
N GLU A 240 -14.44 -0.56 21.03
CA GLU A 240 -13.28 -1.30 20.50
C GLU A 240 -13.12 -1.14 18.98
N LEU A 241 -14.22 -1.20 18.23
CA LEU A 241 -14.20 -1.00 16.78
C LEU A 241 -13.77 0.42 16.40
N MET A 242 -14.22 1.44 17.15
CA MET A 242 -13.79 2.83 16.93
C MET A 242 -12.31 3.03 17.27
N ALA A 243 -11.83 2.47 18.38
CA ALA A 243 -10.42 2.49 18.75
C ALA A 243 -9.55 1.85 17.67
N PHE A 244 -9.99 0.70 17.17
CA PHE A 244 -9.32 -0.02 16.09
C PHE A 244 -9.32 0.76 14.77
N HIS A 245 -10.42 1.44 14.44
CA HIS A 245 -10.49 2.31 13.26
C HIS A 245 -9.49 3.48 13.36
N GLU A 246 -9.35 4.10 14.53
CA GLU A 246 -8.34 5.13 14.76
C GLU A 246 -6.91 4.57 14.74
N LYS A 247 -6.69 3.34 15.23
CA LYS A 247 -5.42 2.61 15.06
C LYS A 247 -5.05 2.45 13.59
N LEU A 248 -6.00 2.04 12.74
CA LEU A 248 -5.81 1.87 11.29
C LEU A 248 -5.45 3.21 10.62
N LYS A 249 -6.22 4.27 10.89
CA LYS A 249 -5.93 5.64 10.40
C LYS A 249 -4.57 6.16 10.87
N GLY A 250 -4.19 5.81 12.10
CA GLY A 250 -2.91 6.16 12.71
C GLY A 250 -1.68 5.51 12.08
N GLY A 251 -1.86 4.64 11.08
CA GLY A 251 -0.78 3.92 10.40
C GLY A 251 -0.87 2.40 10.57
N GLY A 252 -1.90 1.87 11.23
CA GLY A 252 -2.13 0.43 11.37
C GLY A 252 -2.24 -0.29 10.02
N ASP A 253 -2.93 0.31 9.03
CA ASP A 253 -3.02 -0.27 7.68
C ASP A 253 -1.64 -0.40 7.01
N LEU A 254 -0.77 0.60 7.16
CA LEU A 254 0.61 0.54 6.65
C LEU A 254 1.47 -0.46 7.43
N PHE A 255 1.26 -0.55 8.74
CA PHE A 255 1.91 -1.56 9.58
C PHE A 255 1.59 -2.98 9.11
N HIS A 256 0.31 -3.30 8.86
CA HIS A 256 -0.13 -4.60 8.35
C HIS A 256 0.50 -4.94 6.99
N ARG A 257 0.55 -3.98 6.06
CA ARG A 257 1.09 -4.19 4.72
C ARG A 257 2.60 -4.33 4.70
N VAL A 258 3.31 -3.52 5.46
CA VAL A 258 4.77 -3.68 5.63
C VAL A 258 5.09 -5.00 6.33
N GLY A 259 4.30 -5.40 7.34
CA GLY A 259 4.41 -6.71 7.98
C GLY A 259 4.26 -7.86 7.01
N SER A 260 3.27 -7.78 6.12
CA SER A 260 3.04 -8.77 5.05
C SER A 260 4.19 -8.84 4.05
N LEU A 261 4.77 -7.68 3.68
CA LEU A 261 5.97 -7.63 2.82
C LEU A 261 7.18 -8.28 3.50
N LEU A 262 7.42 -7.99 4.78
CA LEU A 262 8.51 -8.60 5.55
C LEU A 262 8.30 -10.11 5.74
N ALA A 263 7.06 -10.55 5.96
CA ALA A 263 6.71 -11.97 6.02
C ALA A 263 7.02 -12.69 4.71
N PHE A 264 6.62 -12.10 3.59
CA PHE A 264 6.93 -12.63 2.26
C PHE A 264 8.43 -12.69 1.97
N VAL A 265 9.18 -11.62 2.24
CA VAL A 265 10.63 -11.57 2.01
C VAL A 265 11.36 -12.58 2.90
N SER A 266 10.90 -12.75 4.14
CA SER A 266 11.42 -13.73 5.08
C SER A 266 11.18 -15.17 4.61
N GLY A 267 9.95 -15.48 4.16
CA GLY A 267 9.63 -16.81 3.64
C GLY A 267 10.27 -17.11 2.29
N GLY A 268 10.53 -16.09 1.48
CA GLY A 268 11.16 -16.23 0.16
C GLY A 268 12.69 -16.38 0.18
N SER A 269 13.37 -15.92 1.24
CA SER A 269 14.83 -15.96 1.31
C SER A 269 15.33 -16.12 2.76
N LYS A 270 16.01 -17.25 3.03
CA LYS A 270 16.63 -17.52 4.34
C LYS A 270 17.66 -16.46 4.74
N ARG A 271 18.39 -15.90 3.76
CA ARG A 271 19.35 -14.81 3.98
C ARG A 271 18.66 -13.53 4.44
N CYS A 272 17.56 -13.15 3.78
CA CYS A 272 16.78 -12.00 4.19
C CYS A 272 16.13 -12.22 5.57
N HIS A 273 15.61 -13.42 5.83
CA HIS A 273 15.04 -13.76 7.14
C HIS A 273 16.04 -13.58 8.28
N ALA A 274 17.25 -14.14 8.15
CA ALA A 274 18.30 -13.99 9.15
C ALA A 274 18.69 -12.52 9.37
N HIS A 275 18.79 -11.74 8.29
CA HIS A 275 19.10 -10.31 8.37
C HIS A 275 17.98 -9.49 9.03
N ILE A 276 16.72 -9.73 8.65
CA ILE A 276 15.55 -9.07 9.24
C ILE A 276 15.46 -9.36 10.74
N LEU A 277 15.71 -10.61 11.15
CA LEU A 277 15.71 -11.01 12.55
C LEU A 277 16.78 -10.25 13.34
N GLU A 278 17.99 -10.15 12.80
CA GLU A 278 19.09 -9.42 13.42
C GLU A 278 18.78 -7.92 13.51
N GLN A 279 18.25 -7.31 12.46
CA GLN A 279 17.87 -5.90 12.46
C GLN A 279 16.76 -5.59 13.46
N LEU A 280 15.77 -6.46 13.59
CA LEU A 280 14.73 -6.34 14.62
C LEU A 280 15.35 -6.42 16.02
N ARG A 281 16.27 -7.38 16.25
CA ARG A 281 16.98 -7.54 17.53
C ARG A 281 17.78 -6.29 17.89
N LEU A 282 18.53 -5.73 16.95
CA LEU A 282 19.30 -4.49 17.14
C LEU A 282 18.41 -3.29 17.49
N LYS A 283 17.16 -3.28 17.03
CA LYS A 283 16.16 -2.25 17.36
C LYS A 283 15.34 -2.57 18.62
N GLY A 284 15.70 -3.61 19.38
CA GLY A 284 15.00 -4.00 20.60
C GLY A 284 13.63 -4.64 20.34
N SER A 285 13.42 -5.19 19.16
CA SER A 285 12.19 -5.86 18.72
C SER A 285 12.48 -7.31 18.31
N GLY A 286 11.45 -8.05 17.96
CA GLY A 286 11.56 -9.44 17.51
C GLY A 286 10.60 -9.75 16.38
N ILE A 287 10.73 -10.95 15.81
CA ILE A 287 9.86 -11.42 14.72
C ILE A 287 8.38 -11.44 15.11
N GLY A 288 8.08 -11.47 16.41
CA GLY A 288 6.72 -11.35 16.95
C GLY A 288 5.97 -10.11 16.46
N VAL A 289 6.66 -8.98 16.19
CA VAL A 289 6.00 -7.78 15.64
C VAL A 289 5.53 -8.01 14.21
N VAL A 290 6.29 -8.75 13.39
CA VAL A 290 5.89 -9.14 12.04
C VAL A 290 4.71 -10.11 12.11
N LYS A 291 4.77 -11.10 13.02
CA LYS A 291 3.67 -12.06 13.23
C LYS A 291 2.39 -11.36 13.68
N ALA A 292 2.47 -10.39 14.59
CA ALA A 292 1.34 -9.60 15.03
C ALA A 292 0.73 -8.80 13.87
N ALA A 293 1.55 -8.13 13.06
CA ALA A 293 1.09 -7.38 11.90
C ALA A 293 0.29 -8.24 10.90
N VAL A 294 0.78 -9.44 10.61
CA VAL A 294 0.13 -10.38 9.68
C VAL A 294 -1.12 -11.01 10.31
N SER A 295 -1.06 -11.38 11.59
CA SER A 295 -2.20 -11.99 12.31
C SER A 295 -3.37 -11.02 12.46
N GLU A 296 -3.09 -9.76 12.82
CA GLU A 296 -4.12 -8.71 12.85
C GLU A 296 -4.74 -8.54 11.45
N LEU A 297 -3.94 -8.51 10.38
CA LEU A 297 -4.47 -8.41 9.02
C LEU A 297 -5.36 -9.59 8.62
N ILE A 298 -4.96 -10.82 8.95
CA ILE A 298 -5.74 -12.04 8.69
C ILE A 298 -7.12 -11.95 9.37
N ASN A 299 -7.18 -11.40 10.58
CA ASN A 299 -8.42 -11.28 11.33
C ASN A 299 -9.39 -10.23 10.75
N ILE A 300 -8.87 -9.22 10.04
CA ILE A 300 -9.69 -8.18 9.39
C ILE A 300 -10.24 -8.68 8.04
N LEU A 301 -9.50 -9.56 7.37
CA LEU A 301 -9.87 -10.01 6.03
C LEU A 301 -11.00 -11.04 6.06
N GLU A 302 -11.93 -10.90 5.11
CA GLU A 302 -12.92 -11.91 4.82
C GLU A 302 -12.26 -13.22 4.34
N ASP A 303 -12.97 -14.33 4.51
CA ASP A 303 -12.49 -15.64 4.06
C ASP A 303 -12.30 -15.64 2.54
N GLY A 304 -11.06 -15.85 2.11
CA GLY A 304 -10.70 -15.78 0.71
C GLY A 304 -9.25 -16.15 0.43
N LEU A 305 -8.87 -16.07 -0.84
CA LEU A 305 -7.53 -16.43 -1.33
C LEU A 305 -6.44 -15.61 -0.61
N GLN A 306 -6.71 -14.33 -0.39
CA GLN A 306 -5.78 -13.41 0.29
C GLN A 306 -5.50 -13.85 1.72
N LYS A 307 -6.54 -14.23 2.48
CA LYS A 307 -6.42 -14.69 3.87
C LYS A 307 -5.60 -15.98 3.95
N SER A 308 -5.94 -16.97 3.13
CA SER A 308 -5.19 -18.25 3.05
C SER A 308 -3.71 -18.04 2.72
N HIS A 309 -3.38 -17.09 1.84
CA HIS A 309 -1.99 -16.78 1.51
C HIS A 309 -1.22 -16.15 2.67
N LEU A 310 -1.86 -15.25 3.40
CA LEU A 310 -1.23 -14.65 4.58
C LEU A 310 -1.03 -15.68 5.69
N GLU A 311 -1.97 -16.62 5.87
CA GLU A 311 -1.83 -17.75 6.78
C GLU A 311 -0.64 -18.65 6.40
N LYS A 312 -0.47 -18.96 5.10
CA LYS A 312 0.71 -19.67 4.59
C LYS A 312 2.01 -18.91 4.92
N LEU A 313 2.04 -17.59 4.74
CA LEU A 313 3.21 -16.77 5.08
C LEU A 313 3.49 -16.74 6.59
N LEU A 314 2.44 -16.67 7.41
CA LEU A 314 2.56 -16.68 8.86
C LEU A 314 3.15 -18.01 9.37
N ALA A 315 2.80 -19.13 8.75
CA ALA A 315 3.33 -20.46 9.10
C ALA A 315 4.83 -20.61 8.81
N VAL A 316 5.41 -19.79 7.93
CA VAL A 316 6.83 -19.83 7.56
C VAL A 316 7.70 -18.95 8.46
N LEU A 317 7.10 -18.03 9.22
CA LEU A 317 7.76 -17.12 10.16
C LEU A 317 8.01 -17.76 11.53
#